data_AF-A0A800K7I2-F1
#
_entry.id   AF-A0A800K7I2-F1
#
_cell.length_a   1.000
_cell.length_b   1.000
_cell.length_c   1.000
_cell.angle_alpha   90.00
_cell.angle_beta   90.00
_cell.angle_gamma   90.00
#
_symmetry.space_group_name_H-M   'P 1'
#
loop_
_entity.id
_entity.type
_entity.pdbx_description
1 polymer ?
#
loop_
_entity_poly.entity_id
_entity_poly.type
_entity_poly.pdbx_seq_one_letter_code
_entity_poly.pdbx_strand_id
1 'polypeptide(L)'
;MTENKPQASCEECGKKYRVPSAERTYTCKACGGTVSVAEEEPAAPKKSAPAGTRRANAETDHEDEEGPRRLSDRHRASKSSGSGMKIAIALIVVGFVGFGVWKTGLIAMAANAEKDLGVVMNSFGQDWEAGNLNDLAGYYHPNGRSEFRTTLGQIATNRGWEAGFPAAREFTDGVTEGSEDDPKNGISMLAWGDTDEAVNIMWQYEQSHRRWYMYDVKLTPPPLGPTVAGFREAWGQSDSKALHPFFRGDAAEKMIGLVDKKAEQGGWASSFPSLGEPVITGEAHARGAAASVLGISARPESTFPVDGGELMVRWGFRDEDDAWLITSFRFP
;
A
#
# COMPACT_ATOMS: atom_id res chain seq x y z
N MET A 1 -20.66 16.57 -1.62
CA MET A 1 -20.34 17.76 -2.43
C MET A 1 -18.82 17.84 -2.54
N THR A 2 -18.24 17.49 -3.68
CA THR A 2 -16.79 17.65 -3.91
C THR A 2 -16.51 19.10 -4.24
N GLU A 3 -15.97 19.84 -3.26
CA GLU A 3 -15.51 21.22 -3.48
C GLU A 3 -14.39 21.21 -4.55
N ASN A 4 -14.64 21.91 -5.66
CA ASN A 4 -13.66 22.12 -6.71
C ASN A 4 -12.51 22.99 -6.17
N LYS A 5 -11.41 22.35 -5.79
CA LYS A 5 -10.19 23.06 -5.39
C LYS A 5 -9.57 23.76 -6.61
N PRO A 6 -9.20 25.05 -6.50
CA PRO A 6 -8.58 25.79 -7.59
C PRO A 6 -7.23 25.19 -8.00
N GLN A 7 -6.92 25.29 -9.30
CA GLN A 7 -5.62 24.90 -9.86
C GLN A 7 -4.71 26.12 -10.01
N ALA A 8 -3.46 25.97 -9.61
CA ALA A 8 -2.42 26.99 -9.72
C ALA A 8 -1.23 26.44 -10.52
N SER A 9 -0.38 27.31 -11.08
CA SER A 9 0.84 26.90 -11.78
C SER A 9 2.06 27.66 -11.27
N CYS A 10 3.21 26.99 -11.22
CA CYS A 10 4.48 27.66 -10.93
C CYS A 10 4.92 28.49 -12.13
N GLU A 11 5.28 29.75 -11.90
CA GLU A 11 5.70 30.69 -12.94
C GLU A 11 7.05 30.29 -13.58
N GLU A 12 7.94 29.67 -12.81
CA GLU A 12 9.28 29.32 -13.28
C GLU A 12 9.33 27.98 -14.03
N CYS A 13 8.68 26.94 -13.50
CA CYS A 13 8.78 25.58 -14.06
C CYS A 13 7.48 25.05 -14.67
N GLY A 14 6.38 25.81 -14.63
CA GLY A 14 5.10 25.45 -15.25
C GLY A 14 4.34 24.30 -14.59
N LYS A 15 4.84 23.72 -13.49
CA LYS A 15 4.15 22.63 -12.78
C LYS A 15 2.83 23.11 -12.17
N LYS A 16 1.78 22.30 -12.33
CA LYS A 16 0.42 22.56 -11.82
C LYS A 16 0.22 21.95 -10.44
N TYR A 17 -0.46 22.67 -9.56
CA TYR A 17 -0.76 22.27 -8.18
C TYR A 17 -2.24 22.52 -7.87
N ARG A 18 -2.82 21.67 -7.00
CA ARG A 18 -4.12 21.96 -6.37
C ARG A 18 -3.87 22.71 -5.07
N VAL A 19 -4.41 23.91 -4.95
CA VAL A 19 -4.17 24.78 -3.79
C VAL A 19 -5.43 24.92 -2.92
N PRO A 20 -5.29 25.10 -1.59
CA PRO A 20 -6.43 25.27 -0.69
C PRO A 20 -7.23 26.56 -0.92
N SER A 21 -6.60 27.62 -1.42
CA SER A 21 -7.23 28.92 -1.68
C SER A 21 -6.56 29.59 -2.88
N ALA A 22 -7.34 30.34 -3.66
CA ALA A 22 -6.83 31.11 -4.80
C ALA A 22 -6.16 32.44 -4.41
N GLU A 23 -6.42 32.94 -3.20
CA GLU A 23 -5.95 34.26 -2.74
C GLU A 23 -4.55 34.23 -2.11
N ARG A 24 -3.93 33.05 -2.01
CA ARG A 24 -2.60 32.89 -1.38
C ARG A 24 -1.56 32.45 -2.39
N THR A 25 -0.36 32.97 -2.21
CA THR A 25 0.83 32.55 -2.94
C THR A 25 1.47 31.34 -2.25
N TYR A 26 1.94 30.36 -3.02
CA TYR A 26 2.59 29.15 -2.51
C TYR A 26 3.98 28.96 -3.09
N THR A 27 4.88 28.30 -2.35
CA THR A 27 6.22 27.95 -2.83
C THR A 27 6.18 26.64 -3.62
N CYS A 28 6.78 26.63 -4.80
CA CYS A 28 6.88 25.48 -5.67
C CYS A 28 7.81 24.42 -5.07
N LYS A 29 7.27 23.22 -4.81
CA LYS A 29 8.07 22.12 -4.25
C LYS A 29 9.18 21.61 -5.18
N ALA A 30 9.09 21.87 -6.47
CA ALA A 30 10.05 21.36 -7.45
C ALA A 30 11.26 22.27 -7.67
N CYS A 31 11.07 23.60 -7.65
CA CYS A 31 12.14 24.56 -7.96
C CYS A 31 12.32 25.67 -6.93
N GLY A 32 11.44 25.76 -5.92
CA GLY A 32 11.46 26.87 -4.95
C GLY A 32 10.79 28.16 -5.44
N GLY A 33 10.43 28.26 -6.72
CA GLY A 33 9.75 29.41 -7.30
C GLY A 33 8.32 29.64 -6.82
N THR A 34 7.67 30.69 -7.33
CA THR A 34 6.34 31.11 -6.91
C THR A 34 5.22 30.36 -7.67
N VAL A 35 4.16 29.96 -6.95
CA VAL A 35 2.93 29.36 -7.50
C VAL A 35 1.76 30.32 -7.28
N SER A 36 1.18 30.79 -8.38
CA SER A 36 0.04 31.72 -8.42
C SER A 36 -1.13 31.09 -9.20
N VAL A 37 -2.37 31.46 -8.84
CA VAL A 37 -3.56 31.09 -9.60
C VAL A 37 -3.70 32.12 -10.72
N ALA A 38 -3.70 31.67 -11.97
CA ALA A 38 -3.99 32.56 -13.09
C ALA A 38 -5.45 33.03 -12.97
N GLU A 39 -5.65 34.31 -12.70
CA GLU A 39 -6.98 34.93 -12.82
C GLU A 39 -7.39 34.85 -14.28
N GLU A 40 -8.39 34.02 -14.55
CA GLU A 40 -8.99 33.91 -15.88
C GLU A 40 -9.71 35.23 -16.16
N GLU A 41 -9.11 36.06 -17.03
CA GLU A 41 -9.65 37.36 -17.42
C GLU A 41 -11.08 37.16 -17.99
N PRO A 42 -12.11 37.82 -17.43
CA PRO A 42 -13.49 37.54 -17.81
C PRO A 42 -13.74 37.92 -19.27
N ALA A 43 -14.10 36.91 -20.08
CA ALA A 43 -14.41 37.07 -21.49
C ALA A 43 -15.49 38.13 -21.72
N ALA A 44 -15.21 39.06 -22.64
CA ALA A 44 -16.09 40.16 -23.00
C ALA A 44 -17.51 39.71 -23.40
N PRO A 45 -18.57 40.45 -23.04
CA PRO A 45 -19.95 40.07 -23.29
C PRO A 45 -20.27 40.10 -24.79
N LYS A 46 -20.69 38.96 -25.33
CA LYS A 46 -21.20 38.83 -26.71
C LYS A 46 -22.53 39.57 -26.84
N LYS A 47 -22.58 40.59 -27.71
CA LYS A 47 -23.81 41.27 -28.13
C LYS A 47 -24.79 40.27 -28.75
N SER A 48 -26.03 40.31 -28.27
CA SER A 48 -27.17 39.56 -28.75
C SER A 48 -27.89 40.22 -29.93
N ALA A 49 -28.54 39.36 -30.72
CA ALA A 49 -29.69 39.56 -31.62
C ALA A 49 -29.39 39.93 -33.11
N PRO A 50 -30.28 39.56 -34.08
CA PRO A 50 -31.67 39.12 -33.90
C PRO A 50 -32.11 37.84 -34.67
N ALA A 51 -33.36 37.47 -34.38
CA ALA A 51 -34.13 36.34 -34.88
C ALA A 51 -34.69 36.52 -36.31
N GLY A 52 -35.01 35.38 -36.95
CA GLY A 52 -35.70 35.23 -38.25
C GLY A 52 -34.91 34.26 -39.15
N THR A 53 -35.46 33.26 -39.86
CA THR A 53 -36.83 32.95 -40.29
C THR A 53 -36.86 31.50 -40.82
N ARG A 54 -38.05 30.90 -40.86
CA ARG A 54 -38.46 29.59 -41.45
C ARG A 54 -38.13 29.41 -42.96
N ARG A 55 -37.68 28.21 -43.37
CA ARG A 55 -38.03 27.42 -44.61
C ARG A 55 -37.05 26.21 -44.73
N ALA A 56 -37.47 24.95 -44.72
CA ALA A 56 -38.17 24.11 -45.71
C ALA A 56 -37.29 23.65 -46.92
N ASN A 57 -37.04 22.32 -46.93
CA ASN A 57 -36.76 21.35 -48.01
C ASN A 57 -35.75 21.65 -49.14
N ALA A 58 -34.83 20.70 -49.37
CA ALA A 58 -34.65 20.04 -50.67
C ALA A 58 -33.77 18.78 -50.54
N GLU A 59 -34.29 17.65 -51.03
CA GLU A 59 -33.55 16.44 -51.40
C GLU A 59 -32.52 16.74 -52.49
N THR A 60 -31.38 16.03 -52.45
CA THR A 60 -30.73 15.56 -53.67
C THR A 60 -29.94 14.28 -53.38
N ASP A 61 -30.40 13.20 -54.00
CA ASP A 61 -29.63 12.00 -54.29
C ASP A 61 -28.38 12.32 -55.14
N HIS A 62 -27.29 11.62 -54.87
CA HIS A 62 -26.33 11.21 -55.89
C HIS A 62 -25.53 10.00 -55.38
N GLU A 63 -25.81 8.85 -55.99
CA GLU A 63 -24.96 7.65 -56.00
C GLU A 63 -23.78 7.81 -56.98
N ASP A 64 -22.85 6.86 -56.88
CA ASP A 64 -21.79 6.47 -57.84
C ASP A 64 -20.53 7.37 -57.91
N GLU A 65 -19.29 6.90 -58.03
CA GLU A 65 -18.66 5.57 -58.16
C GLU A 65 -17.11 5.79 -58.04
N GLU A 66 -16.33 4.71 -58.12
CA GLU A 66 -14.86 4.65 -58.33
C GLU A 66 -13.95 5.05 -57.14
N GLY A 67 -12.99 4.27 -56.67
CA GLY A 67 -12.26 3.16 -57.26
C GLY A 67 -10.85 3.08 -56.62
N PRO A 68 -10.13 1.96 -56.77
CA PRO A 68 -9.24 1.43 -55.73
C PRO A 68 -7.74 1.66 -56.00
N ARG A 69 -6.93 1.73 -54.94
CA ARG A 69 -5.46 1.62 -55.05
C ARG A 69 -4.98 0.25 -54.60
N ARG A 70 -4.44 -0.48 -55.58
CA ARG A 70 -3.70 -1.75 -55.50
C ARG A 70 -2.26 -1.54 -55.01
N LEU A 71 -1.66 -2.61 -54.46
CA LEU A 71 -0.39 -3.26 -54.85
C LEU A 71 0.01 -4.21 -53.68
N SER A 72 -0.24 -5.53 -53.76
CA SER A 72 0.61 -6.59 -54.39
C SER A 72 1.90 -6.86 -53.59
N ASP A 73 2.44 -8.05 -53.37
CA ASP A 73 2.11 -9.46 -53.62
C ASP A 73 3.30 -10.29 -53.08
N ARG A 74 3.10 -11.62 -52.90
CA ARG A 74 4.08 -12.72 -52.66
C ARG A 74 4.39 -13.02 -51.18
N HIS A 75 4.21 -14.25 -50.70
CA HIS A 75 4.60 -15.54 -51.30
C HIS A 75 3.56 -16.67 -51.17
N ARG A 76 3.67 -17.60 -52.12
CA ARG A 76 2.78 -18.71 -52.46
C ARG A 76 3.30 -20.03 -51.86
N ALA A 77 2.36 -20.79 -51.29
CA ALA A 77 2.21 -22.25 -51.21
C ALA A 77 3.43 -23.19 -51.14
N SER A 78 3.39 -24.11 -50.17
CA SER A 78 3.36 -25.54 -50.50
C SER A 78 2.44 -26.31 -49.54
N LYS A 79 1.53 -27.09 -50.14
CA LYS A 79 0.80 -28.19 -49.50
C LYS A 79 1.70 -29.41 -49.55
N SER A 80 1.82 -30.16 -48.46
CA SER A 80 1.99 -31.61 -48.53
C SER A 80 1.02 -32.26 -47.55
N SER A 81 0.34 -33.29 -48.05
CA SER A 81 -0.66 -34.08 -47.35
C SER A 81 0.02 -35.27 -46.67
N GLY A 82 -0.46 -35.70 -45.51
CA GLY A 82 -0.03 -36.96 -44.92
C GLY A 82 -0.65 -37.20 -43.55
N SER A 83 -1.69 -38.04 -43.54
CA SER A 83 -2.43 -38.59 -42.40
C SER A 83 -1.57 -39.25 -41.32
N GLY A 84 -1.96 -39.16 -40.04
CA GLY A 84 -1.40 -40.03 -38.99
C GLY A 84 -1.79 -39.70 -37.55
N MET A 85 -3.03 -40.00 -37.17
CA MET A 85 -3.53 -40.42 -35.85
C MET A 85 -2.48 -40.66 -34.73
N LYS A 86 -2.67 -40.03 -33.56
CA LYS A 86 -2.83 -40.69 -32.23
C LYS A 86 -2.99 -39.68 -31.09
N ILE A 87 -4.11 -39.81 -30.39
CA ILE A 87 -4.37 -39.35 -29.02
C ILE A 87 -3.40 -40.09 -28.08
N ALA A 88 -2.74 -39.37 -27.18
CA ALA A 88 -2.15 -39.94 -25.98
C ALA A 88 -2.24 -38.96 -24.81
N ILE A 89 -3.19 -39.26 -23.93
CA ILE A 89 -3.36 -38.73 -22.58
C ILE A 89 -2.29 -39.36 -21.66
N ALA A 90 -1.69 -38.51 -20.81
CA ALA A 90 -1.01 -38.79 -19.54
C ALA A 90 0.22 -39.73 -19.52
N LEU A 91 1.30 -39.26 -18.88
CA LEU A 91 1.86 -39.92 -17.69
C LEU A 91 2.74 -38.97 -16.87
N ILE A 92 2.29 -38.80 -15.63
CA ILE A 92 2.99 -38.26 -14.47
C ILE A 92 3.95 -39.34 -13.94
N VAL A 93 5.03 -38.88 -13.29
CA VAL A 93 6.01 -39.56 -12.42
C VAL A 93 7.23 -40.26 -13.07
N VAL A 94 8.39 -39.72 -12.64
CA VAL A 94 9.69 -40.36 -12.30
C VAL A 94 10.85 -39.81 -13.13
N GLY A 95 11.52 -38.80 -12.56
CA GLY A 95 12.77 -38.22 -13.07
C GLY A 95 13.55 -37.49 -11.98
N PHE A 96 13.64 -38.11 -10.80
CA PHE A 96 14.41 -37.70 -9.63
C PHE A 96 15.93 -37.84 -9.89
N VAL A 97 16.54 -37.01 -10.74
CA VAL A 97 18.01 -36.83 -10.77
C VAL A 97 18.34 -35.39 -11.18
N GLY A 98 18.33 -34.46 -10.22
CA GLY A 98 18.70 -33.06 -10.43
C GLY A 98 18.57 -32.19 -9.18
N PHE A 99 18.83 -32.76 -7.99
CA PHE A 99 18.45 -32.19 -6.69
C PHE A 99 19.32 -30.99 -6.22
N GLY A 100 20.25 -30.49 -7.02
CA GLY A 100 21.22 -29.46 -6.61
C GLY A 100 21.10 -28.08 -7.28
N VAL A 101 20.34 -27.94 -8.37
CA VAL A 101 20.32 -26.70 -9.18
C VAL A 101 18.89 -26.13 -9.35
N TRP A 102 17.87 -26.78 -8.79
CA TRP A 102 16.46 -26.43 -9.04
C TRP A 102 15.86 -25.39 -8.10
N LYS A 103 16.48 -25.10 -6.94
CA LYS A 103 15.80 -24.34 -5.88
C LYS A 103 15.74 -22.81 -6.03
N THR A 104 16.58 -22.17 -6.86
CA THR A 104 16.64 -20.69 -6.89
C THR A 104 16.31 -20.06 -8.25
N GLY A 105 16.28 -20.84 -9.33
CA GLY A 105 16.12 -20.30 -10.69
C GLY A 105 14.76 -20.51 -11.33
N LEU A 106 14.01 -21.55 -10.95
CA LEU A 106 12.82 -21.99 -11.69
C LEU A 106 11.48 -21.48 -11.12
N ILE A 107 11.43 -21.17 -9.82
CA ILE A 107 10.25 -20.55 -9.18
C ILE A 107 10.02 -19.14 -9.75
N ALA A 108 11.10 -18.37 -9.95
CA ALA A 108 11.03 -17.06 -10.58
C ALA A 108 10.61 -17.10 -12.06
N MET A 109 10.69 -18.26 -12.74
CA MET A 109 10.25 -18.43 -14.13
C MET A 109 8.81 -18.92 -14.27
N ALA A 110 8.29 -19.71 -13.32
CA ALA A 110 6.87 -20.10 -13.33
C ALA A 110 5.93 -18.90 -13.23
N ALA A 111 6.34 -17.85 -12.50
CA ALA A 111 5.57 -16.61 -12.37
C ALA A 111 5.64 -15.64 -13.58
N ASN A 112 6.47 -15.90 -14.59
CA ASN A 112 6.72 -14.92 -15.68
C ASN A 112 5.65 -14.90 -16.79
N ALA A 113 4.56 -15.67 -16.64
CA ALA A 113 3.38 -15.57 -17.50
C ALA A 113 2.07 -15.92 -16.77
N GLU A 114 2.15 -16.26 -15.47
CA GLU A 114 1.03 -16.80 -14.71
C GLU A 114 0.00 -15.71 -14.41
N LYS A 115 -1.24 -15.94 -14.82
CA LYS A 115 -2.37 -15.03 -14.60
C LYS A 115 -3.16 -15.43 -13.36
N ASP A 116 -3.16 -16.71 -13.01
CA ASP A 116 -3.83 -17.22 -11.82
C ASP A 116 -3.08 -16.74 -10.57
N LEU A 117 -3.74 -15.85 -9.81
CA LEU A 117 -3.19 -15.31 -8.58
C LEU A 117 -3.02 -16.40 -7.51
N GLY A 118 -3.90 -17.41 -7.46
CA GLY A 118 -3.80 -18.52 -6.52
C GLY A 118 -2.52 -19.34 -6.72
N VAL A 119 -2.11 -19.54 -7.97
CA VAL A 119 -0.82 -20.20 -8.29
C VAL A 119 0.36 -19.36 -7.81
N VAL A 120 0.34 -18.05 -8.06
CA VAL A 120 1.39 -17.13 -7.56
C VAL A 120 1.43 -17.10 -6.04
N MET A 121 0.27 -17.13 -5.38
CA MET A 121 0.15 -17.13 -3.93
C MET A 121 0.67 -18.41 -3.27
N ASN A 122 0.40 -19.56 -3.88
CA ASN A 122 0.96 -20.83 -3.42
C ASN A 122 2.49 -20.82 -3.50
N SER A 123 3.05 -20.26 -4.57
CA SER A 123 4.50 -20.08 -4.72
C SER A 123 5.05 -19.12 -3.67
N PHE A 124 4.38 -17.99 -3.46
CA PHE A 124 4.75 -17.02 -2.42
C PHE A 124 4.75 -17.66 -1.03
N GLY A 125 3.73 -18.48 -0.71
CA GLY A 125 3.64 -19.20 0.57
C GLY A 125 4.82 -20.14 0.81
N GLN A 126 5.28 -20.85 -0.22
CA GLN A 126 6.47 -21.71 -0.12
C GLN A 126 7.74 -20.92 0.16
N ASP A 127 7.92 -19.78 -0.53
CA ASP A 127 9.08 -18.91 -0.34
C ASP A 127 9.04 -18.20 1.04
N TRP A 128 7.84 -17.89 1.52
CA TRP A 128 7.58 -17.37 2.86
C TRP A 128 8.03 -18.36 3.92
N GLU A 129 7.52 -19.59 3.89
CA GLU A 129 7.90 -20.63 4.85
C GLU A 129 9.39 -20.98 4.79
N ALA A 130 10.01 -20.86 3.61
CA ALA A 130 11.44 -21.07 3.44
C ALA A 130 12.31 -19.98 4.09
N GLY A 131 11.75 -18.85 4.53
CA GLY A 131 12.54 -17.79 5.16
C GLY A 131 13.38 -16.98 4.16
N ASN A 132 13.26 -17.20 2.85
CA ASN A 132 14.17 -16.61 1.88
C ASN A 132 13.72 -15.23 1.42
N LEU A 133 14.21 -14.20 2.11
CA LEU A 133 13.96 -12.79 1.78
C LEU A 133 14.28 -12.42 0.33
N ASN A 134 15.26 -13.06 -0.32
CA ASN A 134 15.57 -12.76 -1.72
C ASN A 134 14.52 -13.30 -2.69
N ASP A 135 13.97 -14.48 -2.39
CA ASP A 135 12.90 -15.08 -3.20
C ASP A 135 11.60 -14.29 -3.03
N LEU A 136 11.27 -13.91 -1.78
CA LEU A 136 10.15 -13.02 -1.47
C LEU A 136 10.28 -11.65 -2.17
N ALA A 137 11.47 -11.07 -2.19
CA ALA A 137 11.71 -9.82 -2.92
C ALA A 137 11.55 -9.99 -4.44
N GLY A 138 11.64 -11.21 -4.96
CA GLY A 138 11.38 -11.54 -6.36
C GLY A 138 9.97 -11.19 -6.83
N TYR A 139 8.98 -11.22 -5.92
CA TYR A 139 7.58 -10.84 -6.19
C TYR A 139 7.37 -9.32 -6.19
N TYR A 140 8.31 -8.53 -5.69
CA TYR A 140 8.19 -7.07 -5.73
C TYR A 140 8.72 -6.50 -7.05
N HIS A 141 8.20 -5.33 -7.46
CA HIS A 141 8.69 -4.63 -8.64
C HIS A 141 10.21 -4.37 -8.52
N PRO A 142 11.03 -4.54 -9.60
CA PRO A 142 12.50 -4.44 -9.53
C PRO A 142 13.03 -3.20 -8.80
N ASN A 143 12.39 -2.04 -8.98
CA ASN A 143 12.79 -0.78 -8.36
C ASN A 143 12.59 -0.73 -6.83
N GLY A 144 11.74 -1.59 -6.26
CA GLY A 144 11.42 -1.61 -4.82
C GLY A 144 11.98 -2.81 -4.07
N ARG A 145 12.62 -3.77 -4.75
CA ARG A 145 13.06 -5.04 -4.13
C ARG A 145 14.00 -4.87 -2.95
N SER A 146 14.95 -3.92 -3.06
CA SER A 146 15.92 -3.70 -1.99
C SER A 146 15.27 -3.10 -0.75
N GLU A 147 14.35 -2.15 -0.94
CA GLU A 147 13.59 -1.53 0.15
C GLU A 147 12.72 -2.57 0.85
N PHE A 148 11.91 -3.31 0.08
CA PHE A 148 11.10 -4.42 0.59
C PHE A 148 11.92 -5.41 1.42
N ARG A 149 13.07 -5.86 0.90
CA ARG A 149 13.94 -6.81 1.60
C ARG A 149 14.47 -6.24 2.91
N THR A 150 14.89 -4.97 2.93
CA THR A 150 15.37 -4.31 4.14
C THR A 150 14.25 -4.21 5.18
N THR A 151 13.08 -3.72 4.77
CA THR A 151 11.92 -3.54 5.67
C THR A 151 11.43 -4.88 6.21
N LEU A 152 11.20 -5.88 5.35
CA LEU A 152 10.74 -7.20 5.81
C LEU A 152 11.80 -7.90 6.68
N GLY A 153 13.10 -7.70 6.39
CA GLY A 153 14.18 -8.21 7.24
C GLY A 153 14.18 -7.57 8.63
N GLN A 154 13.96 -6.26 8.73
CA GLN A 154 13.85 -5.56 10.01
C GLN A 154 12.62 -6.04 10.80
N ILE A 155 11.47 -6.21 10.14
CA ILE A 155 10.27 -6.78 10.75
C ILE A 155 10.56 -8.20 11.27
N ALA A 156 11.20 -9.05 10.47
CA ALA A 156 11.54 -10.40 10.87
C ALA A 156 12.44 -10.43 12.12
N THR A 157 13.45 -9.55 12.19
CA THR A 157 14.27 -9.38 13.40
C THR A 157 13.44 -8.93 14.60
N ASN A 158 12.60 -7.90 14.43
CA ASN A 158 11.77 -7.37 15.52
C ASN A 158 10.77 -8.39 16.06
N ARG A 159 10.26 -9.29 15.20
CA ARG A 159 9.35 -10.37 15.59
C ARG A 159 10.04 -11.67 16.00
N GLY A 160 11.38 -11.71 15.96
CA GLY A 160 12.14 -12.92 16.27
C GLY A 160 11.96 -14.06 15.26
N TRP A 161 11.65 -13.75 14.01
CA TRP A 161 11.47 -14.70 12.89
C TRP A 161 12.78 -15.09 12.21
N GLU A 162 13.91 -14.97 12.91
CA GLU A 162 15.25 -15.19 12.36
C GLU A 162 15.49 -16.65 11.94
N ALA A 163 14.78 -17.59 12.58
CA ALA A 163 14.81 -19.01 12.24
C ALA A 163 13.91 -19.37 11.04
N GLY A 164 13.07 -18.44 10.57
CA GLY A 164 12.08 -18.62 9.52
C GLY A 164 10.79 -17.86 9.80
N PHE A 165 10.05 -17.52 8.74
CA PHE A 165 8.73 -16.92 8.86
C PHE A 165 7.69 -17.93 9.39
N PRO A 166 6.61 -17.47 10.04
CA PRO A 166 5.58 -18.37 10.55
C PRO A 166 4.88 -19.13 9.42
N ALA A 167 4.64 -20.42 9.64
CA ALA A 167 3.96 -21.29 8.67
C ALA A 167 2.52 -20.83 8.43
N ALA A 168 2.14 -20.69 7.16
CA ALA A 168 0.81 -20.25 6.80
C ALA A 168 -0.19 -21.39 6.98
N ARG A 169 -1.36 -21.09 7.54
CA ARG A 169 -2.46 -22.07 7.70
C ARG A 169 -3.58 -21.83 6.72
N GLU A 170 -3.81 -20.57 6.37
CA GLU A 170 -4.87 -20.16 5.48
C GLU A 170 -4.32 -19.19 4.44
N PHE A 171 -4.68 -19.46 3.19
CA PHE A 171 -4.44 -18.60 2.05
C PHE A 171 -5.80 -18.22 1.50
N THR A 172 -6.07 -16.92 1.47
CA THR A 172 -7.19 -16.40 0.70
C THR A 172 -6.63 -15.46 -0.36
N ASP A 173 -7.11 -15.59 -1.58
CA ASP A 173 -6.75 -14.71 -2.68
C ASP A 173 -8.00 -14.31 -3.46
N GLY A 174 -7.89 -13.19 -4.17
CA GLY A 174 -8.95 -12.72 -5.04
C GLY A 174 -8.50 -11.60 -5.96
N VAL A 175 -8.89 -11.69 -7.22
CA VAL A 175 -8.77 -10.58 -8.17
C VAL A 175 -9.78 -9.50 -7.78
N THR A 176 -9.29 -8.31 -7.47
CA THR A 176 -10.11 -7.15 -7.06
C THR A 176 -10.45 -6.25 -8.24
N GLU A 177 -9.65 -6.29 -9.31
CA GLU A 177 -9.92 -5.56 -10.55
C GLU A 177 -9.45 -6.38 -11.76
N GLY A 178 -10.29 -6.43 -12.80
CA GLY A 178 -10.05 -7.18 -14.03
C GLY A 178 -10.90 -8.43 -14.12
N SER A 179 -10.46 -9.37 -14.95
CA SER A 179 -10.99 -10.74 -14.99
C SER A 179 -9.86 -11.74 -14.81
N GLU A 180 -10.18 -13.02 -14.70
CA GLU A 180 -9.19 -14.10 -14.69
C GLU A 180 -8.32 -14.09 -15.96
N ASP A 181 -8.94 -13.78 -17.11
CA ASP A 181 -8.25 -13.68 -18.41
C ASP A 181 -7.49 -12.37 -18.61
N ASP A 182 -7.89 -11.29 -17.95
CA ASP A 182 -7.26 -9.96 -18.02
C ASP A 182 -7.17 -9.32 -16.61
N PRO A 183 -6.32 -9.89 -15.73
CA PRO A 183 -6.22 -9.40 -14.37
C PRO A 183 -5.52 -8.05 -14.34
N LYS A 184 -5.87 -7.24 -13.33
CA LYS A 184 -5.22 -5.95 -13.08
C LYS A 184 -4.73 -5.84 -11.66
N ASN A 185 -5.62 -6.02 -10.69
CA ASN A 185 -5.30 -5.91 -9.28
C ASN A 185 -5.85 -7.13 -8.52
N GLY A 186 -5.14 -7.52 -7.48
CA GLY A 186 -5.49 -8.63 -6.63
C GLY A 186 -5.19 -8.31 -5.18
N ILE A 187 -5.85 -9.04 -4.28
CA ILE A 187 -5.54 -9.03 -2.86
C ILE A 187 -5.39 -10.47 -2.40
N SER A 188 -4.44 -10.67 -1.50
CA SER A 188 -4.30 -11.94 -0.84
C SER A 188 -4.00 -11.75 0.64
N MET A 189 -4.33 -12.76 1.43
CA MET A 189 -4.05 -12.82 2.85
C MET A 189 -3.41 -14.17 3.16
N LEU A 190 -2.29 -14.12 3.88
CA LEU A 190 -1.67 -15.26 4.55
C LEU A 190 -1.94 -15.12 6.04
N ALA A 191 -2.69 -16.04 6.63
CA ALA A 191 -2.86 -16.11 8.09
C ALA A 191 -2.05 -17.28 8.66
N TRP A 192 -1.50 -17.12 9.87
CA TRP A 192 -0.72 -18.16 10.55
C TRP A 192 -1.14 -18.37 12.00
N GLY A 193 -0.94 -19.59 12.48
CA GLY A 193 -1.21 -19.95 13.87
C GLY A 193 -2.70 -19.90 14.25
N ASP A 194 -2.94 -19.83 15.56
CA ASP A 194 -4.28 -19.63 16.15
C ASP A 194 -4.51 -18.15 16.51
N THR A 195 -3.70 -17.26 15.95
CA THR A 195 -3.71 -15.82 16.23
C THR A 195 -4.40 -15.07 15.10
N ASP A 196 -4.84 -13.84 15.38
CA ASP A 196 -5.35 -12.90 14.36
C ASP A 196 -4.22 -12.33 13.47
N GLU A 197 -3.05 -12.96 13.43
CA GLU A 197 -1.91 -12.47 12.69
C GLU A 197 -1.96 -12.92 11.23
N ALA A 198 -1.83 -11.93 10.34
CA ALA A 198 -1.83 -12.16 8.92
C ALA A 198 -0.90 -11.18 8.19
N VAL A 199 -0.54 -11.54 6.96
CA VAL A 199 0.04 -10.64 5.96
C VAL A 199 -1.00 -10.46 4.87
N ASN A 200 -1.40 -9.22 4.66
CA ASN A 200 -2.19 -8.81 3.51
C ASN A 200 -1.26 -8.31 2.42
N ILE A 201 -1.45 -8.80 1.20
CA ILE A 201 -0.59 -8.51 0.07
C ILE A 201 -1.46 -7.92 -1.03
N MET A 202 -1.06 -6.76 -1.53
CA MET A 202 -1.71 -6.13 -2.68
C MET A 202 -0.89 -6.38 -3.93
N TRP A 203 -1.57 -6.91 -4.95
CA TRP A 203 -0.97 -7.38 -6.18
C TRP A 203 -1.41 -6.52 -7.36
N GLN A 204 -0.48 -6.25 -8.27
CA GLN A 204 -0.73 -5.62 -9.55
C GLN A 204 -0.20 -6.53 -10.66
N TYR A 205 -1.04 -6.85 -11.63
CA TYR A 205 -0.64 -7.58 -12.82
C TYR A 205 -0.09 -6.62 -13.87
N GLU A 206 1.18 -6.78 -14.23
CA GLU A 206 1.82 -5.94 -15.24
C GLU A 206 1.82 -6.66 -16.60
N GLN A 207 0.99 -6.16 -17.52
CA GLN A 207 0.77 -6.77 -18.83
C GLN A 207 2.04 -6.85 -19.70
N SER A 208 2.94 -5.86 -19.60
CA SER A 208 4.23 -5.80 -20.29
C SER A 208 5.14 -6.98 -19.93
N HIS A 209 5.14 -7.37 -18.65
CA HIS A 209 5.94 -8.47 -18.12
C HIS A 209 5.13 -9.77 -17.96
N ARG A 210 3.82 -9.70 -18.19
CA ARG A 210 2.86 -10.79 -18.01
C ARG A 210 2.94 -11.45 -16.63
N ARG A 211 3.08 -10.63 -15.58
CA ARG A 211 3.38 -11.11 -14.23
C ARG A 211 2.71 -10.26 -13.15
N TRP A 212 2.36 -10.92 -12.05
CA TRP A 212 1.97 -10.28 -10.80
C TRP A 212 3.16 -9.73 -10.02
N TYR A 213 3.05 -8.49 -9.58
CA TYR A 213 3.96 -7.84 -8.63
C TYR A 213 3.22 -7.44 -7.36
N MET A 214 3.87 -7.63 -6.22
CA MET A 214 3.47 -6.98 -4.99
C MET A 214 3.79 -5.50 -5.10
N TYR A 215 2.84 -4.65 -4.75
CA TYR A 215 3.06 -3.21 -4.63
C TYR A 215 2.81 -2.69 -3.21
N ASP A 216 2.19 -3.49 -2.34
CA ASP A 216 2.06 -3.21 -0.91
C ASP A 216 1.96 -4.52 -0.12
N VAL A 217 2.52 -4.52 1.08
CA VAL A 217 2.49 -5.64 2.01
C VAL A 217 2.22 -5.09 3.42
N LYS A 218 1.11 -5.52 4.01
CA LYS A 218 0.62 -5.06 5.31
C LYS A 218 0.54 -6.22 6.28
N LEU A 219 1.33 -6.16 7.34
CA LEU A 219 1.26 -7.14 8.42
C LEU A 219 0.24 -6.69 9.48
N THR A 220 -0.43 -7.65 10.10
CA THR A 220 -1.17 -7.39 11.33
C THR A 220 -0.19 -6.84 12.38
N PRO A 221 -0.49 -5.70 13.02
CA PRO A 221 0.33 -5.19 14.12
C PRO A 221 0.50 -6.22 15.24
N PRO A 222 1.65 -6.23 15.95
CA PRO A 222 1.80 -7.07 17.12
C PRO A 222 0.81 -6.64 18.22
N PRO A 223 0.54 -7.48 19.24
CA PRO A 223 -0.27 -7.07 20.38
C PRO A 223 0.27 -5.78 21.02
N LEU A 224 -0.62 -4.86 21.41
CA LEU A 224 -0.26 -3.57 22.00
C LEU A 224 0.16 -3.69 23.47
N GLY A 225 -0.34 -4.73 24.17
CA GLY A 225 -0.09 -4.97 25.60
C GLY A 225 1.38 -4.88 26.03
N PRO A 226 2.33 -5.58 25.38
CA PRO A 226 3.75 -5.48 25.69
C PRO A 226 4.32 -4.06 25.57
N THR A 227 3.93 -3.29 24.56
CA THR A 227 4.37 -1.89 24.42
C THR A 227 3.81 -1.01 25.53
N VAL A 228 2.53 -1.21 25.90
CA VAL A 228 1.89 -0.50 27.02
C VAL A 228 2.59 -0.80 28.34
N ALA A 229 3.01 -2.05 28.56
CA ALA A 229 3.79 -2.43 29.74
C ALA A 229 5.15 -1.73 29.77
N GLY A 230 5.88 -1.72 28.65
CA GLY A 230 7.16 -1.01 28.53
C GLY A 230 7.01 0.50 28.76
N PHE A 231 5.93 1.11 28.25
CA PHE A 231 5.63 2.52 28.52
C PHE A 231 5.39 2.77 30.01
N ARG A 232 4.63 1.91 30.68
CA ARG A 232 4.36 2.03 32.13
C ARG A 232 5.64 1.95 32.94
N GLU A 233 6.55 1.05 32.57
CA GLU A 233 7.87 0.95 33.20
C GLU A 233 8.70 2.22 32.98
N ALA A 234 8.80 2.71 31.75
CA ALA A 234 9.53 3.93 31.43
C ALA A 234 8.94 5.17 32.13
N TRP A 235 7.61 5.25 32.22
CA TRP A 235 6.91 6.29 32.97
C TRP A 235 7.24 6.24 34.47
N GLY A 236 7.33 5.03 35.04
CA GLY A 236 7.70 4.82 36.44
C GLY A 236 9.11 5.31 36.79
N GLN A 237 9.99 5.45 35.81
CA GLN A 237 11.33 6.03 36.01
C GLN A 237 11.29 7.54 36.31
N SER A 238 10.12 8.19 36.11
CA SER A 238 9.95 9.63 36.33
C SER A 238 10.95 10.50 35.56
N ASP A 239 11.39 10.02 34.39
CA ASP A 239 12.23 10.74 33.44
C ASP A 239 11.51 10.75 32.09
N SER A 240 11.14 11.93 31.59
CA SER A 240 10.47 12.07 30.30
C SER A 240 11.32 11.54 29.14
N LYS A 241 12.65 11.55 29.27
CA LYS A 241 13.56 11.00 28.25
C LYS A 241 13.47 9.48 28.15
N ALA A 242 13.10 8.79 29.23
CA ALA A 242 12.84 7.36 29.18
C ALA A 242 11.68 7.00 28.23
N LEU A 243 10.81 7.98 27.92
CA LEU A 243 9.70 7.81 26.98
C LEU A 243 10.11 7.93 25.50
N HIS A 244 11.34 8.35 25.20
CA HIS A 244 11.83 8.55 23.84
C HIS A 244 11.58 7.35 22.89
N PRO A 245 11.75 6.08 23.31
CA PRO A 245 11.51 4.92 22.43
C PRO A 245 10.06 4.80 21.92
N PHE A 246 9.10 5.42 22.60
CA PHE A 246 7.69 5.36 22.24
C PHE A 246 7.26 6.48 21.29
N PHE A 247 8.17 7.36 20.88
CA PHE A 247 7.86 8.45 19.96
C PHE A 247 8.57 8.29 18.63
N ARG A 248 7.96 8.84 17.57
CA ARG A 248 8.59 8.91 16.26
C ARG A 248 9.68 9.97 16.26
N GLY A 249 10.92 9.57 15.94
CA GLY A 249 12.05 10.42 15.56
C GLY A 249 11.94 11.91 15.92
N ASP A 250 11.65 12.75 14.93
CA ASP A 250 11.55 14.20 15.04
C ASP A 250 10.43 14.72 15.96
N ALA A 251 9.38 13.91 16.19
CA ALA A 251 8.32 14.22 17.13
C ALA A 251 8.70 13.91 18.59
N ALA A 252 9.74 13.10 18.83
CA ALA A 252 10.12 12.67 20.18
C ALA A 252 10.42 13.85 21.10
N GLU A 253 11.30 14.75 20.69
CA GLU A 253 11.66 15.94 21.48
C GLU A 253 10.46 16.83 21.80
N LYS A 254 9.55 17.00 20.82
CA LYS A 254 8.32 17.77 21.02
C LYS A 254 7.40 17.10 22.04
N MET A 255 7.25 15.78 21.98
CA MET A 255 6.40 15.02 22.89
C MET A 255 6.99 14.96 24.30
N ILE A 256 8.31 14.80 24.41
CA ILE A 256 9.06 14.90 25.68
C ILE A 256 8.84 16.27 26.31
N GLY A 257 9.03 17.36 25.55
CA GLY A 257 8.79 18.72 26.06
C GLY A 257 7.32 18.97 26.46
N LEU A 258 6.35 18.29 25.84
CA LEU A 258 4.95 18.33 26.28
C LEU A 258 4.75 17.62 27.62
N VAL A 259 5.40 16.47 27.83
CA VAL A 259 5.38 15.73 29.10
C VAL A 259 6.05 16.56 30.20
N ASP A 260 7.22 17.15 29.94
CA ASP A 260 7.93 18.01 30.90
C ASP A 260 7.08 19.20 31.33
N LYS A 261 6.53 19.93 30.34
CA LYS A 261 5.63 21.06 30.61
C LYS A 261 4.43 20.64 31.45
N LYS A 262 3.90 19.43 31.23
CA LYS A 262 2.78 18.90 32.01
C LYS A 262 3.20 18.47 33.42
N ALA A 263 4.38 17.90 33.57
CA ALA A 263 4.95 17.59 34.87
C ALA A 263 5.16 18.87 35.70
N GLU A 264 5.68 19.94 35.10
CA GLU A 264 5.82 21.24 35.77
C GLU A 264 4.45 21.82 36.18
N GLN A 265 3.47 21.80 35.28
CA GLN A 265 2.11 22.30 35.57
C GLN A 265 1.38 21.50 36.64
N GLY A 266 1.58 20.18 36.66
CA GLY A 266 0.96 19.25 37.60
C GLY A 266 1.71 19.12 38.94
N GLY A 267 2.85 19.79 39.10
CA GLY A 267 3.69 19.64 40.29
C GLY A 267 4.39 18.27 40.40
N TRP A 268 4.58 17.57 39.28
CA TRP A 268 5.23 16.26 39.17
C TRP A 268 6.73 16.35 38.94
N ALA A 269 7.34 17.51 39.17
CA ALA A 269 8.76 17.74 38.90
C ALA A 269 9.69 16.78 39.65
N SER A 270 9.25 16.22 40.78
CA SER A 270 9.99 15.22 41.56
C SER A 270 9.68 13.77 41.18
N SER A 271 8.50 13.52 40.60
CA SER A 271 8.02 12.17 40.26
C SER A 271 6.72 12.25 39.47
N PHE A 272 6.60 11.44 38.42
CA PHE A 272 5.33 11.28 37.69
C PHE A 272 4.28 10.54 38.54
N PRO A 273 2.97 10.76 38.30
CA PRO A 273 1.92 10.04 39.00
C PRO A 273 2.01 8.54 38.72
N SER A 274 1.71 7.74 39.74
CA SER A 274 1.68 6.29 39.60
C SER A 274 0.54 5.86 38.67
N LEU A 275 0.86 5.01 37.70
CA LEU A 275 -0.13 4.46 36.76
C LEU A 275 -0.76 3.18 37.31
N GLY A 276 -2.09 3.17 37.38
CA GLY A 276 -2.89 1.97 37.62
C GLY A 276 -2.82 0.96 36.47
N GLU A 277 -3.64 -0.09 36.57
CA GLU A 277 -3.72 -1.10 35.52
C GLU A 277 -4.38 -0.54 34.25
N PRO A 278 -3.77 -0.69 33.06
CA PRO A 278 -4.29 -0.10 31.84
C PRO A 278 -5.54 -0.82 31.33
N VAL A 279 -6.47 -0.04 30.77
CA VAL A 279 -7.54 -0.55 29.90
C VAL A 279 -7.18 -0.22 28.45
N ILE A 280 -7.04 -1.24 27.61
CA ILE A 280 -6.75 -1.10 26.18
C ILE A 280 -8.05 -1.23 25.39
N THR A 281 -8.33 -0.27 24.51
CA THR A 281 -9.50 -0.28 23.63
C THR A 281 -9.10 -0.08 22.18
N GLY A 282 -9.92 -0.59 21.25
CA GLY A 282 -9.69 -0.43 19.80
C GLY A 282 -8.60 -1.33 19.19
N GLU A 283 -7.85 -2.09 19.98
CA GLU A 283 -6.78 -2.97 19.49
C GLU A 283 -7.30 -4.03 18.51
N ALA A 284 -8.39 -4.71 18.84
CA ALA A 284 -9.00 -5.72 17.97
C ALA A 284 -9.39 -5.14 16.59
N HIS A 285 -9.80 -3.87 16.54
CA HIS A 285 -10.09 -3.21 15.27
C HIS A 285 -8.81 -2.89 14.51
N ALA A 286 -7.75 -2.43 15.18
CA ALA A 286 -6.46 -2.11 14.56
C ALA A 286 -5.70 -3.35 14.06
N ARG A 287 -5.96 -4.51 14.67
CA ARG A 287 -5.36 -5.79 14.29
C ARG A 287 -6.27 -6.66 13.40
N GLY A 288 -7.50 -6.22 13.13
CA GLY A 288 -8.43 -6.97 12.28
C GLY A 288 -8.05 -6.90 10.80
N ALA A 289 -8.31 -7.98 10.05
CA ALA A 289 -7.99 -8.09 8.62
C ALA A 289 -8.47 -6.88 7.79
N ALA A 290 -9.67 -6.36 8.07
CA ALA A 290 -10.23 -5.22 7.35
C ALA A 290 -9.43 -3.91 7.54
N ALA A 291 -8.77 -3.72 8.69
CA ALA A 291 -7.98 -2.51 8.94
C ALA A 291 -6.71 -2.48 8.08
N SER A 292 -6.06 -3.63 7.92
CA SER A 292 -4.90 -3.80 7.06
C SER A 292 -5.23 -3.53 5.58
N VAL A 293 -6.43 -3.92 5.12
CA VAL A 293 -6.84 -3.78 3.71
C VAL A 293 -7.35 -2.37 3.38
N LEU A 294 -8.20 -1.80 4.25
CA LEU A 294 -8.87 -0.53 3.96
C LEU A 294 -8.03 0.68 4.36
N GLY A 295 -6.82 0.47 4.89
CA GLY A 295 -5.98 1.53 5.46
C GLY A 295 -6.69 2.30 6.57
N ILE A 296 -7.67 1.67 7.23
CA ILE A 296 -8.40 2.28 8.34
C ILE A 296 -7.42 2.29 9.51
N SER A 297 -6.80 3.44 9.74
CA SER A 297 -5.92 3.66 10.88
C SER A 297 -6.77 3.72 12.16
N ALA A 298 -7.24 2.57 12.64
CA ALA A 298 -7.76 2.48 13.99
C ALA A 298 -6.64 2.86 14.95
N ARG A 299 -6.93 3.81 15.85
CA ARG A 299 -5.96 4.32 16.82
C ARG A 299 -6.33 3.72 18.17
N PRO A 300 -5.74 2.59 18.55
CA PRO A 300 -6.02 2.02 19.86
C PRO A 300 -5.59 3.00 20.95
N GLU A 301 -6.29 2.92 22.07
CA GLU A 301 -6.07 3.79 23.22
C GLU A 301 -5.80 2.93 24.45
N SER A 302 -4.81 3.33 25.26
CA SER A 302 -4.63 2.80 26.61
C SER A 302 -4.96 3.89 27.62
N THR A 303 -5.84 3.57 28.57
CA THR A 303 -6.24 4.48 29.65
C THR A 303 -5.69 3.96 30.96
N PHE A 304 -4.98 4.82 31.69
CA PHE A 304 -4.38 4.52 32.98
C PHE A 304 -5.09 5.35 34.07
N PRO A 305 -5.65 4.70 35.11
CA PRO A 305 -6.09 5.41 36.31
C PRO A 305 -4.89 6.08 36.99
N VAL A 306 -5.06 7.35 37.38
CA VAL A 306 -4.07 8.12 38.14
C VAL A 306 -4.77 8.95 39.23
N ASP A 307 -4.03 9.37 40.25
CA ASP A 307 -4.59 10.26 41.26
C ASP A 307 -5.05 11.58 40.61
N GLY A 308 -6.35 11.87 40.68
CA GLY A 308 -6.95 13.08 40.10
C GLY A 308 -7.54 12.91 38.70
N GLY A 309 -7.50 11.73 38.08
CA GLY A 309 -8.16 11.49 36.80
C GLY A 309 -7.64 10.28 36.03
N GLU A 310 -7.57 10.42 34.71
CA GLU A 310 -7.07 9.37 33.81
C GLU A 310 -6.01 9.94 32.88
N LEU A 311 -4.91 9.20 32.73
CA LEU A 311 -3.97 9.42 31.63
C LEU A 311 -4.39 8.54 30.45
N MET A 312 -4.74 9.16 29.34
CA MET A 312 -5.05 8.45 28.10
C MET A 312 -3.90 8.63 27.10
N VAL A 313 -3.48 7.52 26.51
CA VAL A 313 -2.42 7.45 25.50
C VAL A 313 -2.99 6.86 24.22
N ARG A 314 -2.82 7.58 23.10
CA ARG A 314 -3.22 7.10 21.78
C ARG A 314 -2.04 6.53 21.03
N TRP A 315 -2.22 5.36 20.44
CA TRP A 315 -1.19 4.62 19.75
C TRP A 315 -1.42 4.63 18.23
N GLY A 316 -0.34 4.65 17.49
CA GLY A 316 -0.32 4.44 16.04
C GLY A 316 0.74 3.40 15.72
N PHE A 317 0.39 2.43 14.88
CA PHE A 317 1.34 1.44 14.40
C PHE A 317 2.11 1.99 13.19
N ARG A 318 3.41 1.74 13.15
CA ARG A 318 4.27 2.07 12.01
C ARG A 318 4.83 0.78 11.41
N ASP A 319 4.31 0.43 10.23
CA ASP A 319 4.69 -0.80 9.51
C ASP A 319 6.21 -0.94 9.32
N GLU A 320 6.89 0.16 8.97
CA GLU A 320 8.33 0.16 8.68
C GLU A 320 9.20 -0.25 9.87
N ASP A 321 8.78 0.12 11.09
CA ASP A 321 9.53 -0.16 12.32
C ASP A 321 8.98 -1.38 13.07
N ASP A 322 7.86 -1.94 12.59
CA ASP A 322 7.06 -2.93 13.31
C ASP A 322 6.73 -2.51 14.76
N ALA A 323 6.45 -1.22 14.97
CA ALA A 323 6.37 -0.64 16.30
C ALA A 323 5.08 0.15 16.55
N TRP A 324 4.56 0.03 17.77
CA TRP A 324 3.55 0.93 18.31
C TRP A 324 4.19 2.19 18.86
N LEU A 325 3.75 3.34 18.37
CA LEU A 325 4.24 4.65 18.78
C LEU A 325 3.11 5.49 19.35
N ILE A 326 3.43 6.32 20.33
CA ILE A 326 2.51 7.28 20.92
C ILE A 326 2.31 8.43 19.94
N THR A 327 1.04 8.70 19.65
CA THR A 327 0.62 9.80 18.76
C THR A 327 0.08 10.99 19.54
N SER A 328 -0.45 10.77 20.74
CA SER A 328 -0.92 11.85 21.62
C SER A 328 -1.14 11.39 23.05
N PHE A 329 -1.06 12.34 23.98
CA PHE A 329 -1.52 12.20 25.36
C PHE A 329 -2.78 13.03 25.60
N ARG A 330 -3.61 12.55 26.53
CA ARG A 330 -4.56 13.37 27.28
C ARG A 330 -4.27 13.15 28.76
N PHE A 331 -3.73 14.18 29.39
CA PHE A 331 -3.42 14.20 30.81
C PHE A 331 -4.69 14.46 31.64
N PRO A 332 -4.72 14.04 32.91
CA PRO A 332 -5.79 14.38 33.86
C PRO A 332 -6.00 15.88 34.03
#